data_AF-A0A2X3DDF9-F1
#
_entry.id   AF-A0A2X3DDF9-F1
#
_cell.length_a   1.000
_cell.length_b   1.000
_cell.length_c   1.000
_cell.angle_alpha   90.00
_cell.angle_beta   90.00
_cell.angle_gamma   90.00
#
_symmetry.space_group_name_H-M   'P 1'
#
loop_
_entity.id
_entity.type
_entity.pdbx_description
1 polymer ?
#
loop_
_entity_poly.entity_id
_entity_poly.type
_entity_poly.pdbx_seq_one_letter_code
_entity_poly.pdbx_strand_id
1 'polypeptide(L)'
;MLVDVNTGEVLAMANSPSYNPNNFAGTAKDTMRNRAITDVFEPGSTVKPMVVMTALQRGIVNENTVLNTVPYRINGHEIKDVARYSELTLTGGATEVE
;
A
#
# COMPACT_ATOMS: atom_id res chain seq x y z
N MET A 1 -13.50 -3.25 1.24
CA MET A 1 -14.15 -2.29 2.15
C MET A 1 -14.16 -0.94 1.46
N LEU A 2 -15.24 -0.19 1.60
CA LEU A 2 -15.40 1.16 1.09
C LEU A 2 -15.81 2.06 2.26
N VAL A 3 -15.18 3.22 2.36
CA VAL A 3 -15.36 4.17 3.46
C VAL A 3 -15.56 5.57 2.89
N ASP A 4 -16.47 6.35 3.47
CA ASP A 4 -16.62 7.78 3.19
C ASP A 4 -15.44 8.55 3.80
N VAL A 5 -14.76 9.37 2.99
CA VAL A 5 -13.54 10.08 3.39
C VAL A 5 -13.78 11.21 4.38
N ASN A 6 -14.98 11.78 4.42
CA ASN A 6 -15.32 12.90 5.29
C ASN A 6 -15.92 12.44 6.61
N THR A 7 -16.78 11.41 6.57
CA THR A 7 -17.50 10.93 7.75
C THR A 7 -16.85 9.72 8.41
N GLY A 8 -16.04 8.95 7.66
CA GLY A 8 -15.48 7.68 8.13
C GLY A 8 -16.49 6.53 8.13
N GLU A 9 -17.69 6.71 7.59
CA GLU A 9 -18.72 5.68 7.55
C GLU A 9 -18.36 4.55 6.57
N VAL A 10 -18.63 3.30 6.97
CA VAL A 10 -18.46 2.13 6.09
C VAL A 10 -19.65 2.06 5.14
N LEU A 11 -19.43 2.42 3.88
CA LEU A 11 -20.46 2.36 2.83
C LEU A 11 -20.69 0.94 2.33
N ALA A 12 -19.64 0.12 2.29
CA ALA A 12 -19.74 -1.28 1.89
C ALA A 12 -18.60 -2.13 2.45
N MET A 13 -18.92 -3.36 2.86
CA MET A 13 -17.95 -4.38 3.26
C MET A 13 -18.39 -5.73 2.71
N ALA A 14 -17.53 -6.37 1.92
CA ALA A 14 -17.80 -7.66 1.30
C ALA A 14 -16.51 -8.49 1.29
N ASN A 15 -16.67 -9.81 1.39
CA ASN A 15 -15.58 -10.79 1.31
C ASN A 15 -15.98 -11.89 0.32
N SER A 16 -14.99 -12.50 -0.32
CA SER A 16 -15.18 -13.67 -1.18
C SER A 16 -14.10 -14.71 -0.90
N PRO A 17 -14.44 -16.01 -0.84
CA PRO A 17 -15.79 -16.60 -0.92
C PRO A 17 -16.69 -16.18 0.26
N SER A 18 -18.01 -16.21 0.06
CA SER A 18 -19.04 -15.88 1.06
C SER A 18 -20.00 -17.07 1.27
N TYR A 19 -20.99 -16.92 2.15
CA TYR A 19 -21.99 -17.95 2.47
C TYR A 19 -23.42 -17.39 2.43
N ASN A 20 -24.42 -18.26 2.32
CA ASN A 20 -25.83 -17.86 2.45
C ASN A 20 -26.21 -17.82 3.94
N PRO A 21 -26.46 -16.65 4.54
CA PRO A 21 -26.82 -16.56 5.96
C PRO A 21 -28.20 -17.16 6.27
N ASN A 22 -29.05 -17.38 5.27
CA ASN A 22 -30.36 -18.03 5.47
C ASN A 22 -30.27 -19.56 5.45
N ASN A 23 -29.13 -20.14 5.03
CA ASN A 23 -28.91 -21.58 5.04
C ASN A 23 -27.44 -21.92 5.32
N PHE A 24 -27.17 -22.40 6.53
CA PHE A 24 -25.82 -22.76 6.98
C PHE A 24 -25.40 -24.20 6.64
N ALA A 25 -26.29 -25.02 6.07
CA ALA A 25 -26.00 -26.42 5.78
C ALA A 25 -24.88 -26.53 4.73
N GLY A 26 -23.77 -27.18 5.09
CA GLY A 26 -22.62 -27.37 4.20
C GLY A 26 -21.67 -26.15 4.09
N THR A 27 -21.90 -25.08 4.86
CA THR A 27 -21.01 -23.91 4.86
C THR A 27 -19.69 -24.21 5.56
N ALA A 28 -18.57 -23.98 4.88
CA ALA A 28 -17.24 -24.13 5.47
C ALA A 28 -16.94 -22.97 6.44
N LYS A 29 -16.25 -23.25 7.55
CA LYS A 29 -15.94 -22.20 8.56
C LYS A 29 -15.13 -21.03 7.97
N ASP A 30 -14.27 -21.29 6.98
CA ASP A 30 -13.45 -20.24 6.38
C ASP A 30 -14.27 -19.23 5.55
N THR A 31 -15.37 -19.65 4.92
CA THR A 31 -16.25 -18.75 4.17
C THR A 31 -17.05 -17.81 5.06
N MET A 32 -17.13 -18.11 6.37
CA MET A 32 -17.82 -17.27 7.36
C MET A 32 -16.94 -16.13 7.89
N ARG A 33 -15.64 -16.12 7.57
CA ARG A 33 -14.72 -15.10 8.05
C ARG A 33 -14.93 -13.79 7.33
N ASN A 34 -15.11 -12.72 8.11
CA ASN A 34 -14.99 -11.37 7.59
C ASN A 34 -13.51 -11.01 7.47
N ARG A 35 -12.89 -11.39 6.36
CA ARG A 35 -11.45 -11.21 6.12
C ARG A 35 -11.04 -9.74 6.18
N ALA A 36 -11.93 -8.82 5.81
CA ALA A 36 -11.67 -7.37 5.88
C ALA A 36 -11.34 -6.85 7.30
N ILE A 37 -11.72 -7.56 8.36
CA ILE A 37 -11.45 -7.16 9.76
C ILE A 37 -10.66 -8.21 10.55
N THR A 38 -10.59 -9.46 10.08
CA THR A 38 -9.97 -10.57 10.83
C THR A 38 -8.61 -10.98 10.29
N ASP A 39 -8.31 -10.69 9.02
CA ASP A 39 -7.07 -11.11 8.40
C ASP A 39 -6.06 -9.96 8.43
N VAL A 40 -4.82 -10.29 8.78
CA VAL A 40 -3.69 -9.36 8.75
C VAL A 40 -2.76 -9.70 7.59
N PHE A 41 -2.27 -8.68 6.90
CA PHE A 41 -1.31 -8.80 5.81
C PHE A 41 -0.35 -7.61 5.82
N GLU A 42 0.82 -7.80 5.23
CA GLU A 42 1.78 -6.71 5.07
C GLU A 42 1.21 -5.66 4.09
N PRO A 43 1.13 -4.37 4.47
CA PRO A 43 0.50 -3.35 3.64
C PRO A 43 1.29 -3.04 2.35
N GLY A 44 2.55 -3.50 2.25
CA GLY A 44 3.40 -3.31 1.08
C GLY A 44 3.45 -1.86 0.63
N SER A 45 3.33 -1.62 -0.68
CA SER A 45 3.40 -0.27 -1.25
C SER A 45 2.35 0.72 -0.74
N THR A 46 1.24 0.27 -0.12
CA THR A 46 0.21 1.19 0.41
C THR A 46 0.70 2.07 1.56
N VAL A 47 1.80 1.69 2.24
CA VAL A 47 2.41 2.49 3.31
C VAL A 47 3.32 3.61 2.80
N LYS A 48 3.82 3.51 1.56
CA LYS A 48 4.83 4.43 0.99
C LYS A 48 4.44 5.91 1.07
N PRO A 49 3.18 6.33 0.77
CA PRO A 49 2.79 7.73 0.89
C PRO A 49 3.00 8.32 2.29
N MET A 50 2.82 7.52 3.36
CA MET A 50 3.01 8.00 4.74
C MET A 50 4.49 8.33 5.03
N VAL A 51 5.42 7.57 4.46
CA VAL A 51 6.86 7.83 4.57
C VAL A 51 7.21 9.14 3.87
N VAL A 52 6.70 9.34 2.65
CA VAL A 52 6.90 10.58 1.88
C VAL A 52 6.32 11.79 2.63
N MET A 53 5.09 11.69 3.14
CA MET A 53 4.46 12.73 3.96
C MET A 53 5.32 13.08 5.18
N THR A 54 5.86 12.07 5.88
CA THR A 54 6.72 12.29 7.04
C THR A 54 8.02 13.01 6.66
N ALA A 55 8.64 12.63 5.54
CA ALA A 55 9.86 13.24 5.06
C ALA A 55 9.65 14.71 4.65
N LEU A 56 8.54 15.00 3.96
CA LEU A 56 8.12 16.37 3.62
C LEU A 56 7.82 17.20 4.87
N GLN A 57 7.04 16.67 5.80
CA GLN A 57 6.67 17.36 7.04
C GLN A 57 7.89 17.70 7.90
N ARG A 58 8.92 16.85 7.90
CA ARG A 58 10.18 17.06 8.63
C ARG A 58 11.19 17.90 7.84
N GLY A 59 10.87 18.32 6.63
CA GLY A 59 11.79 19.08 5.76
C GLY A 59 13.03 18.29 5.33
N ILE A 60 12.99 16.95 5.37
CA ILE A 60 14.09 16.09 4.90
C ILE A 60 14.19 16.17 3.37
N VAL A 61 13.04 16.32 2.71
CA VAL A 61 12.89 16.50 1.26
C VAL A 61 11.87 17.61 1.00
N ASN A 62 11.88 18.15 -0.22
CA ASN A 62 10.87 19.07 -0.75
C ASN A 62 10.33 18.55 -2.09
N GLU A 63 9.32 19.23 -2.63
CA GLU A 63 8.63 18.83 -3.88
C GLU A 63 9.57 18.70 -5.09
N ASN A 64 10.67 19.46 -5.11
CA ASN A 64 11.65 19.47 -6.19
C ASN A 64 12.86 18.56 -5.91
N THR A 65 12.83 17.77 -4.84
CA THR A 65 13.93 16.88 -4.49
C THR A 65 13.99 15.71 -5.47
N VAL A 66 15.16 15.52 -6.07
CA VAL A 66 15.49 14.39 -6.93
C VAL A 66 16.24 13.35 -6.10
N LEU A 67 15.72 12.12 -6.10
CA LEU A 67 16.29 11.00 -5.36
C LEU A 67 17.03 10.08 -6.33
N ASN A 68 18.26 9.72 -5.98
CA ASN A 68 18.95 8.62 -6.65
C ASN A 68 18.27 7.30 -6.25
N THR A 69 17.75 6.58 -7.24
CA THR A 69 16.97 5.35 -7.05
C THR A 69 17.66 4.11 -7.66
N VAL A 70 18.96 4.21 -7.94
CA VAL A 70 19.74 3.05 -8.35
C VAL A 70 19.75 1.99 -7.24
N PRO A 71 19.69 0.69 -7.58
CA PRO A 71 19.76 -0.38 -6.61
C PRO A 71 21.01 -0.29 -5.72
N TYR A 72 20.85 -0.52 -4.42
CA TYR A 72 21.93 -0.49 -3.46
C TYR A 72 21.77 -1.62 -2.42
N ARG A 73 22.82 -1.86 -1.61
CA ARG A 73 22.84 -2.93 -0.61
C ARG A 73 22.98 -2.38 0.80
N ILE A 74 22.17 -2.90 1.72
CA ILE A 74 22.27 -2.66 3.16
C ILE A 74 22.45 -4.02 3.84
N ASN A 75 23.54 -4.20 4.60
CA ASN A 75 23.81 -5.44 5.34
C ASN A 75 23.68 -6.72 4.50
N GLY A 76 24.08 -6.67 3.22
CA GLY A 76 23.99 -7.80 2.30
C GLY A 76 22.64 -7.98 1.60
N HIS A 77 21.60 -7.24 2.00
CA HIS A 77 20.29 -7.24 1.33
C HIS A 77 20.22 -6.17 0.24
N GLU A 78 19.78 -6.56 -0.95
CA GLU A 78 19.58 -5.65 -2.09
C GLU A 78 18.23 -4.95 -1.99
N ILE A 79 18.24 -3.62 -2.10
CA ILE A 79 17.06 -2.76 -2.18
C ILE A 79 16.96 -2.25 -3.62
N LYS A 80 15.84 -2.58 -4.29
CA LYS A 80 15.60 -2.21 -5.69
C LYS A 80 14.12 -2.03 -5.99
N ASP A 81 13.83 -1.24 -7.02
CA ASP A 81 12.51 -1.13 -7.62
C ASP A 81 12.25 -2.23 -8.68
N VAL A 82 11.00 -2.31 -9.15
CA VAL A 82 10.57 -3.27 -10.19
C VAL A 82 11.29 -3.00 -11.52
N ALA A 83 11.39 -1.73 -11.89
CA ALA A 83 12.16 -1.26 -13.03
C ALA A 83 13.32 -0.39 -12.55
N ARG A 84 14.35 -0.27 -13.38
CA ARG A 84 15.52 0.54 -13.05
C ARG A 84 15.27 1.99 -13.42
N TYR A 85 15.41 2.86 -12.43
CA TYR A 85 15.47 4.31 -12.59
C TYR A 85 16.80 4.79 -12.02
N SER A 86 17.45 5.74 -12.68
CA SER A 86 18.63 6.42 -12.12
C SER A 86 18.19 7.40 -11.05
N GLU A 87 17.17 8.19 -11.36
CA GLU A 87 16.69 9.28 -10.54
C GLU A 87 15.16 9.39 -10.64
N LEU A 88 14.51 9.72 -9.53
CA LEU A 88 13.07 9.96 -9.46
C LEU A 88 12.79 11.19 -8.59
N THR A 89 11.81 12.00 -9.01
CA THR A 89 11.18 12.99 -8.13
C THR A 89 10.17 12.33 -7.19
N LEU A 90 9.68 13.08 -6.20
CA LEU A 90 8.64 12.58 -5.28
C LEU A 90 7.32 12.19 -5.98
N THR A 91 7.05 12.75 -7.16
CA THR A 91 5.87 12.42 -7.97
C THR A 91 6.08 11.18 -8.86
N GLY A 92 7.29 10.61 -8.88
CA GLY A 92 7.64 9.45 -9.70
C GLY A 92 7.98 9.79 -11.15
N GLY A 93 8.16 11.08 -11.47
CA GLY A 93 8.73 11.50 -12.74
C GLY A 93 10.21 11.16 -12.77
N ALA A 94 10.64 10.35 -13.73
CA ALA A 94 12.05 10.21 -14.04
C ALA A 94 12.55 11.55 -14.59
N THR A 95 13.61 12.08 -14.00
CA THR A 95 14.38 13.15 -14.64
C THR A 95 15.02 12.51 -15.87
N GLU A 96 14.58 12.90 -17.07
CA GLU A 96 15.35 12.67 -18.30
C GLU A 96 16.64 13.47 -18.15
N VAL A 97 17.65 12.81 -17.59
CA VAL A 97 19.03 13.26 -17.72
C VAL A 97 19.49 12.68 -19.06
N GLU A 98 19.77 13.57 -20.02
CA GLU A 98 20.42 13.23 -21.29
C GLU A 98 21.64 12.31 -21.10
#